data_AF-A0A355CDI0-F1
#
_entry.id   AF-A0A355CDI0-F1
#
_cell.length_a   1.000
_cell.length_b   1.000
_cell.length_c   1.000
_cell.angle_alpha   90.00
_cell.angle_beta   90.00
_cell.angle_gamma   90.00
#
_symmetry.space_group_name_H-M   'P 1'
#
loop_
_entity.id
_entity.type
_entity.pdbx_description
1 polymer ?
#
loop_
_entity_poly.entity_id
_entity_poly.type
_entity_poly.pdbx_seq_one_letter_code
_entity_poly.pdbx_strand_id
1 'polypeptide(L)'
;MNPKLGINIAGYINGEFGVGEGVRANIRAIEAAGIPFAINNFTRSPHRKQDTTYQNFSQENPYPVNLIQVNADEVNTFLKHSGSRYFENRYNIGFWAWEIPEFPQKWQPVFDNFHEIWTYSNYCAEAISLVSPIPVIKIMPSIDLPQSYLSRQTLGLPENKFIFLFVFDFSSRIERKNPLA
;
A
#
# COMPACT_ATOMS: atom_id res chain seq x y z
N MET A 1 -23.66 -19.70 -8.23
CA MET A 1 -22.76 -19.22 -9.31
C MET A 1 -21.39 -19.06 -8.70
N ASN A 2 -20.36 -19.70 -9.28
CA ASN A 2 -19.00 -19.48 -8.82
C ASN A 2 -18.64 -18.02 -9.15
N PRO A 3 -18.26 -17.17 -8.18
CA PRO A 3 -17.90 -15.80 -8.49
C PRO A 3 -16.73 -15.81 -9.47
N LYS A 4 -16.80 -14.98 -10.51
CA LYS A 4 -15.70 -14.80 -11.46
C LYS A 4 -14.45 -14.41 -10.64
N LEU A 5 -13.35 -15.13 -10.82
CA LEU A 5 -12.09 -14.82 -10.14
C LEU A 5 -11.68 -13.38 -10.49
N GLY A 6 -11.32 -12.62 -9.46
CA GLY A 6 -10.94 -11.22 -9.55
C GLY A 6 -10.57 -10.66 -8.18
N ILE A 7 -10.22 -9.38 -8.12
CA ILE A 7 -9.67 -8.73 -6.92
C ILE A 7 -10.42 -7.43 -6.63
N ASN A 8 -10.82 -7.20 -5.38
CA ASN A 8 -11.19 -5.87 -4.90
C ASN A 8 -9.94 -5.27 -4.23
N ILE A 9 -9.48 -4.12 -4.71
CA ILE A 9 -8.32 -3.45 -4.14
C ILE A 9 -8.78 -2.22 -3.35
N ALA A 10 -8.40 -2.17 -2.07
CA ALA A 10 -8.73 -1.09 -1.17
C ALA A 10 -7.48 -0.42 -0.60
N GLY A 11 -7.54 0.89 -0.42
CA GLY A 11 -6.46 1.67 0.18
C GLY A 11 -6.55 3.14 -0.19
N TYR A 12 -5.50 3.89 0.06
CA TYR A 12 -5.44 5.34 -0.16
C TYR A 12 -5.20 5.71 -1.63
N ILE A 13 -6.11 5.32 -2.53
CA ILE A 13 -5.94 5.38 -3.99
C ILE A 13 -5.57 6.78 -4.49
N ASN A 14 -6.29 7.80 -4.01
CA ASN A 14 -6.03 9.20 -4.38
C ASN A 14 -5.04 9.91 -3.44
N GLY A 15 -4.45 9.20 -2.49
CA GLY A 15 -3.53 9.75 -1.50
C GLY A 15 -2.13 9.98 -2.08
N GLU A 16 -1.56 11.15 -1.82
CA GLU A 16 -0.24 11.56 -2.34
C GLU A 16 0.87 11.31 -1.32
N PHE A 17 1.08 10.03 -1.02
CA PHE A 17 2.12 9.55 -0.08
C PHE A 17 2.45 8.09 -0.40
N GLY A 18 3.51 7.56 0.23
CA GLY A 18 4.10 6.26 -0.14
C GLY A 18 3.11 5.08 -0.14
N VAL A 19 2.22 4.98 0.87
CA VAL A 19 1.23 3.90 0.90
C VAL A 19 0.23 4.03 -0.25
N GLY A 20 -0.22 5.25 -0.55
CA GLY A 20 -1.11 5.55 -1.68
C GLY A 20 -0.50 5.20 -3.03
N GLU A 21 0.78 5.53 -3.24
CA GLU A 21 1.51 5.12 -4.44
C GLU A 21 1.64 3.61 -4.55
N GLY A 22 1.90 2.93 -3.42
CA GLY A 22 1.90 1.48 -3.40
C GLY A 22 0.56 0.87 -3.84
N VAL A 23 -0.58 1.48 -3.49
CA VAL A 23 -1.88 0.95 -3.94
C VAL A 23 -2.00 1.10 -5.44
N ARG A 24 -1.66 2.29 -5.98
CA ARG A 24 -1.67 2.53 -7.43
C ARG A 24 -0.71 1.60 -8.18
N ALA A 25 0.45 1.29 -7.61
CA ALA A 25 1.38 0.31 -8.16
C ALA A 25 0.76 -1.09 -8.26
N ASN A 26 0.03 -1.51 -7.23
CA ASN A 26 -0.71 -2.78 -7.26
C ASN A 26 -1.87 -2.76 -8.26
N ILE A 27 -2.57 -1.63 -8.45
CA ILE A 27 -3.57 -1.50 -9.51
C ILE A 27 -2.93 -1.68 -10.89
N ARG A 28 -1.81 -0.99 -11.19
CA ARG A 28 -1.07 -1.16 -12.45
C ARG A 28 -0.66 -2.61 -12.70
N ALA A 29 -0.23 -3.32 -11.65
CA ALA A 29 0.12 -4.74 -11.75
C ALA A 29 -1.10 -5.63 -12.07
N ILE A 30 -2.25 -5.38 -11.43
CA ILE A 30 -3.51 -6.08 -11.67
C ILE A 30 -3.99 -5.84 -13.11
N GLU A 31 -3.90 -4.59 -13.60
CA GLU A 31 -4.23 -4.21 -14.97
C GLU A 31 -3.33 -4.92 -15.98
N ALA A 32 -2.00 -4.89 -15.77
CA ALA A 32 -1.04 -5.57 -16.63
C ALA A 32 -1.25 -7.09 -16.68
N ALA A 33 -1.75 -7.69 -15.60
CA ALA A 33 -2.08 -9.11 -15.54
C ALA A 33 -3.44 -9.47 -16.16
N GLY A 34 -4.26 -8.48 -16.54
CA GLY A 34 -5.60 -8.71 -17.11
C GLY A 34 -6.60 -9.31 -16.10
N ILE A 35 -6.36 -9.15 -14.80
CA ILE A 35 -7.23 -9.69 -13.75
C ILE A 35 -8.44 -8.75 -13.58
N PRO A 36 -9.69 -9.24 -13.59
CA PRO A 36 -10.86 -8.41 -13.28
C PRO A 36 -10.76 -7.82 -11.87
N PHE A 37 -11.03 -6.52 -11.72
CA PHE A 37 -10.90 -5.86 -10.43
C PHE A 37 -11.89 -4.71 -10.19
N ALA A 38 -12.04 -4.33 -8.92
CA ALA A 38 -12.79 -3.17 -8.46
C ALA A 38 -11.92 -2.33 -7.53
N ILE A 39 -12.01 -1.01 -7.64
CA ILE A 39 -11.21 -0.07 -6.83
C ILE A 39 -12.07 0.52 -5.71
N ASN A 40 -11.72 0.26 -4.46
CA ASN A 40 -12.39 0.82 -3.29
C ASN A 40 -11.50 1.86 -2.60
N ASN A 41 -11.76 3.15 -2.85
CA ASN A 41 -10.92 4.21 -2.30
C ASN A 41 -11.20 4.48 -0.81
N PHE A 42 -10.17 4.41 0.02
CA PHE A 42 -10.20 4.73 1.44
C PHE A 42 -9.56 6.09 1.69
N THR A 43 -10.36 7.06 2.16
CA THR A 43 -9.94 8.48 2.23
C THR A 43 -9.62 8.97 3.64
N ARG A 44 -9.64 8.09 4.64
CA ARG A 44 -9.41 8.42 6.05
C ARG A 44 -7.91 8.52 6.36
N SER A 45 -7.34 9.63 5.93
CA SER A 45 -5.95 9.99 6.18
C SER A 45 -5.79 11.51 6.14
N PRO A 46 -4.85 12.10 6.91
CA PRO A 46 -4.61 13.54 6.91
C PRO A 46 -3.91 14.04 5.64
N HIS A 47 -3.36 13.13 4.82
CA HIS A 47 -2.57 13.46 3.64
C HIS A 47 -3.40 14.13 2.53
N ARG A 48 -2.72 14.82 1.60
CA ARG A 48 -3.35 15.38 0.38
C ARG A 48 -3.94 14.23 -0.46
N LYS A 49 -5.11 14.50 -1.05
CA LYS A 49 -5.96 13.51 -1.74
C LYS A 49 -6.35 13.98 -3.14
N GLN A 50 -5.39 14.55 -3.88
CA GLN A 50 -5.61 15.15 -5.21
C GLN A 50 -5.02 14.31 -6.35
N ASP A 51 -4.52 13.11 -6.09
CA ASP A 51 -4.08 12.21 -7.15
C ASP A 51 -5.29 11.77 -7.99
N THR A 52 -5.18 11.92 -9.31
CA THR A 52 -6.24 11.67 -10.28
C THR A 52 -5.96 10.48 -11.20
N THR A 53 -4.92 9.69 -10.91
CA THR A 53 -4.49 8.55 -11.75
C THR A 53 -5.61 7.53 -11.92
N TYR A 54 -6.36 7.27 -10.85
CA TYR A 54 -7.56 6.42 -10.85
C TYR A 54 -8.74 7.18 -10.26
N GLN A 55 -9.90 7.10 -10.93
CA GLN A 55 -11.12 7.82 -10.53
C GLN A 55 -12.39 6.95 -10.61
N ASN A 56 -12.31 5.79 -11.24
CA ASN A 56 -13.39 4.81 -11.40
C ASN A 56 -13.60 3.98 -10.11
N PHE A 57 -13.85 4.67 -8.99
CA PHE A 57 -14.08 4.03 -7.71
C PHE A 57 -15.44 3.33 -7.67
N SER A 58 -15.47 2.16 -7.07
CA SER A 58 -16.66 1.37 -6.84
C SER A 58 -17.03 1.36 -5.36
N GLN A 59 -18.34 1.43 -5.07
CA GLN A 59 -18.87 1.12 -3.73
C GLN A 59 -19.11 -0.39 -3.57
N GLU A 60 -19.12 -1.13 -4.66
CA GLU A 60 -19.29 -2.58 -4.66
C GLU A 60 -17.98 -3.28 -4.32
N ASN A 61 -18.12 -4.48 -3.76
CA ASN A 61 -17.03 -5.39 -3.45
C ASN A 61 -17.29 -6.76 -4.11
N PRO A 62 -17.35 -6.87 -5.46
CA PRO A 62 -17.96 -8.02 -6.14
C PRO A 62 -17.08 -9.28 -6.19
N TYR A 63 -15.76 -9.15 -6.08
CA TYR A 63 -14.83 -10.25 -6.35
C TYR A 63 -14.50 -11.07 -5.10
N PRO A 64 -14.08 -12.35 -5.23
CA PRO A 64 -13.84 -13.22 -4.07
C PRO A 64 -12.58 -12.90 -3.27
N VAL A 65 -11.64 -12.10 -3.80
CA VAL A 65 -10.36 -11.76 -3.15
C VAL A 65 -10.31 -10.27 -2.83
N ASN A 66 -9.88 -9.91 -1.63
CA ASN A 66 -9.61 -8.54 -1.23
C ASN A 66 -8.11 -8.33 -1.07
N LEU A 67 -7.56 -7.30 -1.71
CA LEU A 67 -6.24 -6.77 -1.43
C LEU A 67 -6.38 -5.43 -0.71
N ILE A 68 -6.12 -5.41 0.59
CA ILE A 68 -6.35 -4.27 1.46
C ILE A 68 -5.00 -3.67 1.84
N GLN A 69 -4.71 -2.49 1.30
CA GLN A 69 -3.47 -1.78 1.49
C GLN A 69 -3.67 -0.56 2.39
N VAL A 70 -3.87 -0.86 3.66
CA VAL A 70 -3.70 0.05 4.79
C VAL A 70 -2.74 -0.63 5.77
N ASN A 71 -1.95 0.15 6.51
CA ASN A 71 -1.04 -0.42 7.49
C ASN A 71 -1.81 -1.02 8.67
N ALA A 72 -1.16 -1.92 9.42
CA ALA A 72 -1.77 -2.66 10.53
C ALA A 72 -2.47 -1.77 11.57
N ASP A 73 -1.94 -0.58 11.82
CA ASP A 73 -2.50 0.41 12.74
C ASP A 73 -3.83 1.01 12.26
N GLU A 74 -4.07 1.04 10.95
CA GLU A 74 -5.26 1.60 10.31
C GLU A 74 -6.32 0.54 9.96
N VAL A 75 -6.04 -0.75 10.14
CA VAL A 75 -7.00 -1.84 9.84
C VAL A 75 -8.30 -1.65 10.63
N ASN A 76 -8.22 -1.29 11.91
CA ASN A 76 -9.43 -1.06 12.71
C ASN A 76 -10.22 0.17 12.24
N THR A 77 -9.56 1.22 11.76
CA THR A 77 -10.22 2.39 11.15
C THR A 77 -10.91 1.99 9.86
N PHE A 78 -10.23 1.19 9.03
CA PHE A 78 -10.76 0.66 7.79
C PHE A 78 -12.02 -0.19 8.04
N LEU A 79 -11.94 -1.18 8.95
CA LEU A 79 -13.07 -2.03 9.35
C LEU A 79 -14.30 -1.23 9.80
N LYS A 80 -14.10 -0.21 10.64
CA LYS A 80 -15.18 0.67 11.10
C LYS A 80 -15.84 1.44 9.96
N HIS A 81 -15.10 1.73 8.90
CA HIS A 81 -15.60 2.50 7.76
C HIS A 81 -16.21 1.62 6.66
N SER A 82 -15.57 0.50 6.33
CA SER A 82 -16.02 -0.43 5.29
C SER A 82 -17.13 -1.38 5.78
N GLY A 83 -17.21 -1.60 7.09
CA GLY A 83 -18.08 -2.60 7.72
C GLY A 83 -17.53 -4.02 7.62
N SER A 84 -18.02 -4.91 8.50
CA SER A 84 -17.60 -6.32 8.57
C SER A 84 -17.85 -7.08 7.27
N ARG A 85 -18.96 -6.76 6.59
CA ARG A 85 -19.37 -7.36 5.31
C ARG A 85 -18.33 -7.22 4.20
N TYR A 86 -17.41 -6.26 4.32
CA TYR A 86 -16.31 -6.14 3.36
C TYR A 86 -15.40 -7.39 3.37
N PHE A 87 -15.22 -8.00 4.54
CA PHE A 87 -14.32 -9.13 4.78
C PHE A 87 -15.02 -10.49 4.71
N GLU A 88 -16.33 -10.53 4.96
CA GLU A 88 -17.13 -11.76 5.02
C GLU A 88 -17.12 -12.53 3.69
N ASN A 89 -16.93 -13.85 3.75
CA ASN A 89 -16.93 -14.75 2.59
C ASN A 89 -15.93 -14.36 1.48
N ARG A 90 -14.81 -13.75 1.86
CA ARG A 90 -13.74 -13.30 0.95
C ARG A 90 -12.38 -13.78 1.43
N TYR A 91 -11.47 -13.95 0.48
CA TYR A 91 -10.07 -14.20 0.78
C TYR A 91 -9.36 -12.84 0.97
N ASN A 92 -9.14 -12.48 2.23
CA ASN A 92 -8.57 -11.17 2.62
C ASN A 92 -7.05 -11.22 2.71
N ILE A 93 -6.39 -10.34 1.95
CA ILE A 93 -4.94 -10.12 1.96
C ILE A 93 -4.66 -8.71 2.46
N GLY A 94 -3.83 -8.58 3.50
CA GLY A 94 -3.38 -7.29 4.00
C GLY A 94 -2.02 -6.93 3.39
N PHE A 95 -1.82 -5.72 2.88
CA PHE A 95 -0.50 -5.28 2.39
C PHE A 95 0.06 -4.21 3.33
N TRP A 96 1.08 -4.55 4.12
CA TRP A 96 1.61 -3.71 5.17
C TRP A 96 3.02 -3.19 4.85
N ALA A 97 3.20 -1.87 5.00
CA ALA A 97 4.52 -1.25 5.07
C ALA A 97 5.03 -1.29 6.51
N TRP A 98 6.23 -1.83 6.71
CA TRP A 98 6.83 -2.01 8.02
C TRP A 98 8.32 -1.67 7.99
N GLU A 99 8.88 -1.28 9.14
CA GLU A 99 10.27 -0.78 9.17
C GLU A 99 11.00 -0.97 10.51
N ILE A 100 10.34 -1.49 11.54
CA ILE A 100 10.97 -1.76 12.85
C ILE A 100 11.03 -3.27 13.13
N PRO A 101 12.02 -3.76 13.92
CA PRO A 101 12.19 -5.20 14.11
C PRO A 101 11.02 -5.88 14.84
N GLU A 102 10.34 -5.15 15.74
CA GLU A 102 9.31 -5.71 16.61
C GLU A 102 7.92 -5.24 16.18
N PHE A 103 7.04 -6.17 15.83
CA PHE A 103 5.64 -5.86 15.54
C PHE A 103 4.82 -5.68 16.84
N PRO A 104 4.16 -4.53 17.06
CA PRO A 104 3.52 -4.22 18.33
C PRO A 104 2.42 -5.22 18.73
N GLN A 105 2.47 -5.70 19.97
CA GLN A 105 1.48 -6.64 20.51
C GLN A 105 0.03 -6.13 20.36
N LYS A 106 -0.19 -4.82 20.56
CA LYS A 106 -1.51 -4.18 20.42
C LYS A 106 -2.13 -4.29 19.03
N TRP A 107 -1.35 -4.60 17.99
CA TRP A 107 -1.83 -4.73 16.62
C TRP A 107 -1.99 -6.19 16.19
N GLN A 108 -1.45 -7.16 16.93
CA GLN A 108 -1.60 -8.58 16.59
C GLN A 108 -3.06 -9.04 16.39
N PRO A 109 -4.07 -8.54 17.16
CA PRO A 109 -5.46 -8.93 16.91
C PRO A 109 -5.99 -8.60 15.50
N VAL A 110 -5.33 -7.71 14.75
CA VAL A 110 -5.77 -7.39 13.38
C VAL A 110 -5.52 -8.52 12.40
N PHE A 111 -4.63 -9.49 12.71
CA PHE A 111 -4.40 -10.68 11.90
C PHE A 111 -5.68 -11.49 11.67
N ASP A 112 -6.60 -11.50 12.62
CA ASP A 112 -7.87 -12.25 12.55
C ASP A 112 -8.76 -11.85 11.36
N ASN A 113 -8.48 -10.71 10.72
CA ASN A 113 -9.21 -10.22 9.55
C ASN A 113 -8.62 -10.70 8.21
N PHE A 114 -7.46 -11.36 8.23
CA PHE A 114 -6.68 -11.69 7.03
C PHE A 114 -6.35 -13.18 6.95
N HIS A 115 -6.15 -13.65 5.72
CA HIS A 115 -5.65 -14.99 5.44
C HIS A 115 -4.15 -14.98 5.16
N GLU A 116 -3.64 -13.88 4.59
CA GLU A 116 -2.22 -13.66 4.35
C GLU A 116 -1.88 -12.17 4.50
N ILE A 117 -0.63 -11.91 4.88
CA ILE A 117 -0.05 -10.57 4.90
C ILE A 117 1.03 -10.47 3.83
N TRP A 118 0.94 -9.46 2.98
CA TRP A 118 1.96 -9.11 2.01
C TRP A 118 2.79 -7.92 2.51
N THR A 119 4.09 -7.94 2.22
CA THR A 119 5.02 -6.87 2.61
C THR A 119 6.02 -6.58 1.51
N TYR A 120 6.66 -5.40 1.55
CA TYR A 120 7.57 -4.96 0.49
C TYR A 120 8.97 -5.59 0.52
N SER A 121 9.39 -6.17 1.64
CA SER A 121 10.77 -6.64 1.81
C SER A 121 10.87 -7.86 2.71
N ASN A 122 11.98 -8.59 2.60
CA ASN A 122 12.27 -9.71 3.51
C ASN A 122 12.36 -9.23 4.96
N TYR A 123 12.94 -8.05 5.20
CA TYR A 123 13.02 -7.48 6.53
C TYR A 123 11.63 -7.31 7.18
N CYS A 124 10.67 -6.78 6.43
CA CYS A 124 9.29 -6.65 6.89
C CYS A 124 8.66 -8.01 7.15
N ALA A 125 8.84 -8.94 6.20
CA ALA A 125 8.28 -10.28 6.28
C ALA A 125 8.81 -11.03 7.51
N GLU A 126 10.12 -10.99 7.74
CA GLU A 126 10.79 -11.61 8.89
C GLU A 126 10.29 -10.99 10.21
N ALA A 127 10.27 -9.65 10.32
CA ALA A 127 9.83 -8.95 11.53
C ALA A 127 8.37 -9.28 11.92
N ILE A 128 7.46 -9.31 10.94
CA ILE A 128 6.04 -9.60 11.18
C ILE A 128 5.83 -11.12 11.43
N SER A 129 6.58 -11.98 10.74
CA SER A 129 6.46 -13.45 10.87
C SER A 129 6.76 -13.96 12.28
N LEU A 130 7.56 -13.22 13.06
CA LEU A 130 7.88 -13.59 14.45
C LEU A 130 6.64 -13.74 15.34
N VAL A 131 5.54 -13.04 14.99
CA VAL A 131 4.30 -13.02 15.78
C VAL A 131 3.05 -13.35 14.97
N SER A 132 3.18 -13.61 13.66
CA SER A 132 2.05 -13.81 12.78
C SER A 132 1.51 -15.24 12.89
N PRO A 133 0.20 -15.43 13.10
CA PRO A 133 -0.44 -16.75 13.03
C PRO A 133 -0.74 -17.19 11.57
N ILE A 134 -0.57 -16.29 10.61
CA ILE A 134 -0.88 -16.48 9.18
C ILE A 134 0.36 -16.23 8.31
N PRO A 135 0.40 -16.70 7.04
CA PRO A 135 1.53 -16.47 6.15
C PRO A 135 1.84 -14.99 5.96
N VAL A 136 3.13 -14.65 6.01
CA VAL A 136 3.66 -13.33 5.65
C VAL A 136 4.57 -13.47 4.45
N ILE A 137 4.20 -12.83 3.34
CA ILE A 137 4.81 -13.04 2.03
C ILE A 137 5.43 -11.72 1.56
N LYS A 138 6.68 -11.77 1.09
CA LYS A 138 7.28 -10.63 0.39
C LYS A 138 6.73 -10.55 -1.03
N ILE A 139 6.12 -9.42 -1.36
CA ILE A 139 5.72 -9.05 -2.71
C ILE A 139 6.41 -7.73 -3.07
N MET A 140 7.25 -7.75 -4.11
CA MET A 140 7.93 -6.54 -4.55
C MET A 140 6.94 -5.56 -5.16
N PRO A 141 7.12 -4.24 -4.92
CA PRO A 141 6.26 -3.24 -5.54
C PRO A 141 6.41 -3.29 -7.05
N SER A 142 5.31 -3.07 -7.77
CA SER A 142 5.38 -2.77 -9.19
C SER A 142 6.07 -1.42 -9.39
N ILE A 143 7.01 -1.38 -10.33
CA ILE A 143 7.77 -0.19 -10.67
C ILE A 143 7.48 0.12 -12.14
N ASP A 144 6.93 1.30 -12.36
CA ASP A 144 6.78 1.89 -13.69
C ASP A 144 7.62 3.17 -13.71
N LEU A 145 8.73 3.13 -14.46
CA LEU A 145 9.65 4.26 -14.56
C LEU A 145 9.38 4.95 -15.90
N PRO A 146 8.68 6.10 -15.92
CA PRO A 146 8.52 6.85 -17.15
C PRO A 146 9.89 7.27 -17.67
N GLN A 147 10.03 7.32 -18.99
CA GLN A 147 11.23 7.88 -19.60
C GLN A 147 11.36 9.35 -19.20
N SER A 148 12.46 9.69 -18.51
CA SER A 148 12.76 11.08 -18.19
C SER A 148 13.35 11.77 -19.42
N TYR A 149 12.74 12.87 -19.82
CA TYR A 149 13.30 13.79 -20.83
C TYR A 149 14.09 14.95 -20.18
N LEU A 150 14.16 14.98 -18.84
CA LEU A 150 14.87 16.02 -18.10
C LEU A 150 16.36 15.72 -18.08
N SER A 151 17.17 16.69 -18.52
CA SER A 151 18.61 16.67 -18.34
C SER A 151 19.02 17.41 -17.06
N ARG A 152 20.26 17.19 -16.60
CA ARG A 152 20.84 17.99 -15.51
C ARG A 152 20.81 19.48 -15.85
N GLN A 153 21.14 19.82 -17.11
CA GLN A 153 21.12 21.18 -17.60
C GLN A 153 19.72 21.80 -17.52
N THR A 154 18.67 21.06 -17.90
CA THR A 154 17.27 21.52 -17.80
C THR A 154 16.85 21.79 -16.35
N LEU A 155 17.42 21.06 -15.40
CA LEU A 155 17.18 21.25 -13.96
C LEU A 155 18.12 22.27 -13.30
N GLY A 156 19.01 22.92 -14.06
CA GLY A 156 20.02 23.83 -13.51
C GLY A 156 21.08 23.13 -12.64
N LEU A 157 21.25 21.83 -12.81
CA LEU A 157 22.18 21.00 -12.04
C LEU A 157 23.54 20.87 -12.74
N PRO A 158 24.66 20.85 -11.98
CA PRO A 158 26.00 20.75 -12.54
C PRO A 158 26.24 19.39 -13.24
N GLU A 159 26.78 19.42 -14.46
CA GLU A 159 27.05 18.22 -15.25
C GLU A 159 28.19 17.37 -14.66
N ASN A 160 29.25 18.02 -14.18
CA ASN A 160 30.49 17.36 -13.75
C ASN A 160 30.60 17.17 -12.23
N LYS A 161 29.46 17.05 -11.52
CA LYS A 161 29.43 16.76 -10.08
C LYS A 161 28.60 15.52 -9.78
N PHE A 162 28.94 14.88 -8.66
CA PHE A 162 28.09 13.87 -8.05
C PHE A 162 26.96 14.57 -7.29
N ILE A 163 25.72 14.14 -7.51
CA ILE A 163 24.52 14.78 -6.95
C ILE A 163 23.83 13.77 -6.05
N PHE A 164 23.54 14.17 -4.82
CA PHE A 164 22.72 13.41 -3.87
C PHE A 164 21.32 14.03 -3.82
N LEU A 165 20.29 13.19 -3.90
CA LEU A 165 18.90 13.58 -3.68
C LEU A 165 18.41 12.91 -2.40
N PHE A 166 17.85 13.71 -1.49
CA PHE A 166 17.18 13.24 -0.29
C PHE A 166 15.72 13.66 -0.33
N VAL A 167 14.81 12.68 -0.24
CA VAL A 167 13.36 12.90 -0.26
C VAL A 167 12.75 12.15 0.91
N PHE A 168 11.91 12.83 1.69
CA PHE A 168 11.15 12.22 2.78
C PHE A 168 9.82 12.95 2.99
N ASP A 169 8.90 12.27 3.67
CA ASP A 169 7.60 12.82 4.08
C ASP A 169 7.63 13.15 5.58
N PHE A 170 7.32 14.41 5.94
CA PHE A 170 7.25 14.88 7.32
C PHE A 170 6.12 14.22 8.12
N SER A 171 5.08 13.72 7.45
CA SER A 171 3.98 13.01 8.08
C SER A 171 4.33 11.58 8.53
N SER A 172 5.56 11.10 8.26
CA SER A 172 6.05 9.73 8.57
C SER A 172 6.79 9.59 9.92
N ARG A 173 6.69 10.59 10.82
CA ARG A 173 7.51 10.81 12.04
C ARG A 173 8.92 11.36 11.72
N ILE A 174 9.11 12.64 12.03
CA ILE A 174 10.30 13.44 11.71
C ILE A 174 11.54 12.91 12.45
N GLU A 175 11.36 12.42 13.67
CA GLU A 175 12.43 12.00 14.58
C GLU A 175 13.29 10.87 13.99
N ARG A 176 12.74 10.11 13.03
CA ARG A 176 13.43 8.99 12.36
C ARG A 176 14.09 9.36 11.03
N LYS A 177 13.87 10.58 10.52
CA LYS A 177 14.37 11.02 9.20
C LYS A 177 15.62 11.91 9.27
N ASN A 178 15.99 12.36 10.47
CA ASN A 178 17.17 13.21 10.75
C ASN A 178 17.45 14.27 9.66
N PRO A 179 16.49 15.14 9.32
CA PRO A 179 16.60 16.03 8.16
C PRO A 179 17.58 17.21 8.34
N LEU A 180 18.20 17.32 9.52
CA LEU A 180 19.13 18.38 9.89
C LEU A 180 20.61 17.91 9.89
N ALA A 181 20.86 16.67 9.49
CA ALA A 181 22.20 16.08 9.41
C ALA A 181 23.04 16.63 8.26
#